data_AF-A0AAE4V5Z1-F1
#
_entry.id   AF-A0AAE4V5Z1-F1
#
_cell.length_a   1.000
_cell.length_b   1.000
_cell.length_c   1.000
_cell.angle_alpha   90.00
_cell.angle_beta   90.00
_cell.angle_gamma   90.00
#
_symmetry.space_group_name_H-M   'P 1'
#
loop_
_entity.id
_entity.type
_entity.pdbx_description
1 polymer ?
#
loop_
_entity_poly.entity_id
_entity_poly.type
_entity_poly.pdbx_seq_one_letter_code
_entity_poly.pdbx_strand_id
1 'polypeptide(L)'
;MSTSDQTTDVPEREGTKGFYVYGIVPADVEPEADAVGMCDSKVDVVKQGDIAALVSEVSVDRPLGKPEDLRVHAHILDGTSRVAPVLPLRFGAVLTDADAVKEELLGEHADEFA
;
A
#
# COMPACT_ATOMS: atom_id res chain seq x y z
N MET A 1 -33.10 7.72 -40.13
CA MET A 1 -31.98 8.41 -39.46
C MET A 1 -31.79 7.72 -38.13
N SER A 2 -30.88 6.74 -38.11
CA SER A 2 -30.45 6.05 -36.88
C SER A 2 -29.37 6.87 -36.22
N THR A 3 -29.46 7.05 -34.92
CA THR A 3 -28.29 7.20 -34.05
C THR A 3 -28.61 6.49 -32.75
N SER A 4 -28.00 5.33 -32.59
CA SER A 4 -27.96 4.54 -31.37
C SER A 4 -27.16 5.28 -30.30
N ASP A 5 -27.68 5.30 -29.07
CA ASP A 5 -26.92 5.54 -27.85
C ASP A 5 -25.85 4.45 -27.69
N GLN A 6 -24.58 4.82 -27.86
CA GLN A 6 -23.46 4.01 -27.40
C GLN A 6 -23.05 4.50 -26.01
N THR A 7 -23.47 3.76 -24.98
CA THR A 7 -22.79 3.68 -23.70
C THR A 7 -21.31 3.46 -23.96
N THR A 8 -20.49 4.48 -23.68
CA THR A 8 -19.04 4.34 -23.79
C THR A 8 -18.57 3.64 -22.51
N ASP A 9 -18.49 2.32 -22.59
CA ASP A 9 -17.60 1.52 -21.74
C ASP A 9 -16.18 1.99 -22.04
N VAL A 10 -15.64 2.84 -21.18
CA VAL A 10 -14.23 3.21 -21.25
C VAL A 10 -13.50 2.03 -20.61
N PRO A 11 -12.66 1.27 -21.34
CA PRO A 11 -11.84 0.28 -20.69
C PRO A 11 -10.93 1.05 -19.75
N GLU A 12 -11.13 0.90 -18.43
CA GLU A 12 -10.12 1.23 -17.43
C GLU A 12 -8.85 0.56 -17.93
N ARG A 13 -7.90 1.36 -18.43
CA ARG A 13 -6.58 0.84 -18.77
C ARG A 13 -6.10 0.21 -17.47
N GLU A 14 -5.98 -1.10 -17.43
CA GLU A 14 -5.37 -1.81 -16.32
C GLU A 14 -3.94 -1.30 -16.22
N GLY A 15 -3.80 -0.18 -15.51
CA GLY A 15 -2.54 0.44 -15.26
C GLY A 15 -1.67 -0.57 -14.54
N THR A 16 -0.36 -0.49 -14.75
CA THR A 16 0.54 -1.36 -14.01
C THR A 16 0.32 -1.04 -12.52
N LYS A 17 -0.22 -1.99 -11.77
CA LYS A 17 -0.51 -1.86 -10.35
C LYS A 17 0.71 -2.31 -9.57
N GLY A 18 1.00 -1.62 -8.47
CA GLY A 18 2.06 -1.96 -7.54
C GLY A 18 1.58 -1.79 -6.11
N PHE A 19 2.28 -2.44 -5.19
CA PHE A 19 2.01 -2.38 -3.77
C PHE A 19 3.00 -1.41 -3.12
N TYR A 20 2.49 -0.25 -2.72
CA TYR A 20 3.26 0.72 -1.97
C TYR A 20 3.34 0.26 -0.51
N VAL A 21 4.55 0.17 0.05
CA VAL A 21 4.77 -0.25 1.43
C VAL A 21 5.07 0.97 2.31
N TYR A 22 4.29 1.14 3.39
CA TYR A 22 4.51 2.21 4.36
C TYR A 22 5.54 1.81 5.41
N GLY A 23 5.39 0.60 5.96
CA GLY A 23 6.16 0.15 7.11
C GLY A 23 5.79 -1.27 7.52
N ILE A 24 6.62 -1.83 8.39
CA ILE A 24 6.42 -3.15 8.99
C ILE A 24 5.90 -2.96 10.41
N VAL A 25 4.97 -3.80 10.81
CA VAL A 25 4.26 -3.81 12.09
C VAL A 25 4.14 -5.24 12.60
N PRO A 26 3.89 -5.47 13.90
CA PRO A 26 3.51 -6.78 14.40
C PRO A 26 2.23 -7.34 13.72
N ALA A 27 2.11 -8.67 13.59
CA ALA A 27 1.01 -9.30 12.84
C ALA A 27 -0.40 -9.13 13.46
N ASP A 28 -0.48 -8.74 14.73
CA ASP A 28 -1.72 -8.41 15.44
C ASP A 28 -2.21 -6.98 15.16
N VAL A 29 -1.41 -6.17 14.46
CA VAL A 29 -1.78 -4.81 14.08
C VAL A 29 -2.64 -4.82 12.84
N GLU A 30 -3.71 -4.02 12.90
CA GLU A 30 -4.58 -3.71 11.77
C GLU A 30 -4.61 -2.19 11.56
N PRO A 31 -4.74 -1.72 10.31
CA PRO A 31 -4.86 -0.31 10.04
C PRO A 31 -6.26 0.16 10.49
N GLU A 32 -6.40 1.45 10.75
CA GLU A 32 -7.72 2.01 10.98
C GLU A 32 -8.61 1.77 9.75
N ALA A 33 -9.87 1.37 9.96
CA ALA A 33 -10.76 0.96 8.87
C ALA A 33 -11.06 2.10 7.88
N ASP A 34 -10.88 3.34 8.31
CA ASP A 34 -10.99 4.59 7.56
C ASP A 34 -9.64 5.17 7.14
N ALA A 35 -8.54 4.42 7.32
CA ALA A 35 -7.23 4.83 6.86
C ALA A 35 -7.20 4.94 5.33
N VAL A 36 -7.09 6.19 4.87
CA VAL A 36 -6.93 6.51 3.45
C VAL A 36 -5.44 6.56 3.11
N GLY A 37 -5.01 5.61 2.30
CA GLY A 37 -3.65 5.49 1.80
C GLY A 37 -3.37 6.40 0.60
N MET A 38 -2.23 6.17 -0.03
CA MET A 38 -1.82 6.87 -1.25
C MET A 38 -2.88 6.74 -2.34
N CYS A 39 -3.08 7.82 -3.11
CA CYS A 39 -4.08 7.84 -4.19
C CYS A 39 -5.53 7.64 -3.76
N ASP A 40 -5.86 7.93 -2.50
CA ASP A 40 -7.16 7.57 -1.92
C ASP A 40 -7.44 6.05 -1.92
N SER A 41 -6.36 5.25 -2.03
CA SER A 41 -6.45 3.80 -1.96
C SER A 41 -6.65 3.32 -0.52
N LYS A 42 -7.26 2.16 -0.39
CA LYS A 42 -7.36 1.48 0.91
C LYS A 42 -5.97 1.10 1.43
N VAL A 43 -5.78 1.16 2.74
CA VAL A 43 -4.63 0.54 3.41
C VAL A 43 -5.00 -0.89 3.74
N ASP A 44 -4.23 -1.84 3.21
CA ASP A 44 -4.34 -3.26 3.47
C ASP A 44 -3.10 -3.75 4.24
N VAL A 45 -3.21 -4.96 4.79
CA VAL A 45 -2.15 -5.56 5.59
C VAL A 45 -1.78 -6.91 5.00
N VAL A 46 -0.49 -7.08 4.77
CA VAL A 46 0.11 -8.33 4.32
C VAL A 46 0.84 -8.96 5.48
N LYS A 47 0.35 -10.11 5.97
CA LYS A 47 0.90 -10.79 7.16
C LYS A 47 1.84 -11.92 6.76
N GLN A 48 2.92 -12.09 7.52
CA GLN A 48 3.83 -13.23 7.43
C GLN A 48 4.43 -13.56 8.78
N GLY A 49 4.09 -14.75 9.31
CA GLY A 49 4.54 -15.16 10.65
C GLY A 49 4.06 -14.17 11.71
N ASP A 50 5.01 -13.63 12.47
CA ASP A 50 4.76 -12.73 13.60
C ASP A 50 4.76 -11.24 13.21
N ILE A 51 5.06 -10.92 11.94
CA ILE A 51 5.12 -9.55 11.40
C ILE A 51 4.13 -9.36 10.25
N ALA A 52 3.87 -8.10 9.91
CA ALA A 52 3.03 -7.69 8.81
C ALA A 52 3.50 -6.38 8.19
N ALA A 53 3.19 -6.17 6.92
CA ALA A 53 3.45 -4.94 6.19
C ALA A 53 2.15 -4.18 5.94
N LEU A 54 2.16 -2.88 6.22
CA LEU A 54 1.11 -1.96 5.79
C LEU A 54 1.35 -1.60 4.33
N VAL A 55 0.35 -1.84 3.48
CA VAL A 55 0.45 -1.61 2.05
C VAL A 55 -0.76 -0.89 1.47
N SER A 56 -0.59 -0.21 0.34
CA SER A 56 -1.69 0.25 -0.49
C SER A 56 -1.44 -0.09 -1.94
N GLU A 57 -2.48 -0.53 -2.63
CA GLU A 57 -2.45 -0.71 -4.07
C GLU A 57 -2.43 0.67 -4.74
N VAL A 58 -1.40 0.93 -5.55
CA VAL A 58 -1.24 2.18 -6.29
C VAL A 58 -0.96 1.89 -7.75
N SER A 59 -1.46 2.75 -8.65
CA SER A 59 -1.05 2.71 -10.05
C SER A 59 0.38 3.23 -10.18
N VAL A 60 1.29 2.48 -10.81
CA VAL A 60 2.68 2.93 -11.05
C VAL A 60 2.81 3.79 -12.32
N ASP A 61 1.73 3.95 -13.09
CA ASP A 61 1.69 4.84 -14.26
C ASP A 61 1.64 6.32 -13.89
N ARG A 62 1.37 6.66 -12.61
CA ARG A 62 1.49 8.04 -12.09
C ARG A 62 2.86 8.22 -11.43
N PRO A 63 3.43 9.44 -11.48
CA PRO A 63 4.61 9.76 -10.67
C PRO A 63 4.28 9.63 -9.18
N LEU A 64 4.93 8.69 -8.51
CA LEU A 64 4.96 8.60 -7.05
C LEU A 64 6.01 9.60 -6.54
N GLY A 65 5.67 10.40 -5.53
CA GLY A 65 6.61 11.36 -4.96
C GLY A 65 6.14 12.81 -4.91
N LYS A 66 4.84 13.04 -4.98
CA LYS A 66 4.32 14.36 -4.71
C LYS A 66 4.38 14.67 -3.21
N PRO A 67 4.44 15.95 -2.81
CA PRO A 67 4.38 16.34 -1.40
C PRO A 67 3.11 15.85 -0.68
N GLU A 68 2.00 15.69 -1.41
CA GLU A 68 0.76 15.10 -0.88
C GLU A 68 0.96 13.63 -0.48
N ASP A 69 1.62 12.83 -1.32
CA ASP A 69 1.89 11.42 -1.05
C ASP A 69 2.76 11.25 0.22
N LEU A 70 3.76 12.13 0.40
CA LEU A 70 4.63 12.14 1.59
C LEU A 70 3.84 12.39 2.88
N ARG A 71 2.87 13.31 2.84
CA ARG A 71 2.03 13.62 4.00
C ARG A 71 1.14 12.44 4.36
N VAL A 72 0.55 11.78 3.38
CA VAL A 72 -0.26 10.57 3.58
C VAL A 72 0.59 9.46 4.19
N HIS A 73 1.79 9.21 3.63
CA HIS A 73 2.72 8.22 4.18
C HIS A 73 3.07 8.49 5.64
N ALA A 74 3.41 9.73 5.99
CA ALA A 74 3.69 10.12 7.36
C ALA A 74 2.46 10.01 8.28
N HIS A 75 1.27 10.32 7.78
CA HIS A 75 0.02 10.23 8.54
C HIS A 75 -0.33 8.79 8.92
N ILE A 76 -0.21 7.85 7.98
CA ILE A 76 -0.42 6.42 8.24
C ILE A 76 0.55 5.93 9.31
N LEU A 77 1.84 6.24 9.16
CA LEU A 77 2.86 5.82 10.13
C LEU A 77 2.65 6.46 11.51
N ASP A 78 2.30 7.75 11.58
CA ASP A 78 2.02 8.42 12.85
C ASP A 78 0.80 7.80 13.55
N GLY A 79 -0.27 7.52 12.80
CA GLY A 79 -1.47 6.84 13.31
C GLY A 79 -1.14 5.48 13.89
N THR A 80 -0.43 4.64 13.13
CA THR A 80 -0.05 3.30 13.59
C THR A 80 0.91 3.33 14.78
N SER A 81 1.87 4.26 14.79
CA SER A 81 2.88 4.35 15.86
C SER A 81 2.27 4.65 17.25
N ARG A 82 1.05 5.19 17.31
CA ARG A 82 0.34 5.47 18.56
C ARG A 82 -0.24 4.23 19.20
N VAL A 83 -0.50 3.19 18.41
CA VAL A 83 -1.15 1.95 18.86
C VAL A 83 -0.20 0.76 18.89
N ALA A 84 0.84 0.76 18.05
CA ALA A 84 1.79 -0.33 17.96
C ALA A 84 3.18 0.13 17.49
N PRO A 85 4.24 -0.66 17.77
CA PRO A 85 5.54 -0.45 17.15
C PRO A 85 5.44 -0.53 15.63
N VAL A 86 6.11 0.40 14.95
CA VAL A 86 6.20 0.42 13.48
C VAL A 86 7.65 0.65 13.08
N LEU A 87 8.12 -0.10 12.09
CA LEU A 87 9.37 0.13 11.39
C LEU A 87 9.07 0.88 10.08
N PRO A 88 9.34 2.20 10.01
CA PRO A 88 9.08 2.98 8.81
C PRO A 88 9.95 2.53 7.65
N LEU A 89 9.35 2.20 6.50
CA LEU A 89 10.11 2.05 5.27
C LEU A 89 10.36 3.42 4.65
N ARG A 90 11.46 3.52 3.90
CA ARG A 90 11.75 4.72 3.13
C ARG A 90 10.62 4.98 2.13
N PHE A 91 10.21 6.25 2.06
CA PHE A 91 9.23 6.69 1.08
C PHE A 91 9.61 6.28 -0.35
N GLY A 92 8.64 5.77 -1.11
CA GLY A 92 8.82 5.27 -2.47
C GLY A 92 9.10 3.77 -2.58
N ALA A 93 8.96 3.01 -1.49
CA ALA A 93 9.06 1.55 -1.52
C ALA A 93 7.82 0.96 -2.21
N VAL A 94 7.99 0.43 -3.42
CA VAL A 94 6.91 -0.20 -4.21
C VAL A 94 7.38 -1.57 -4.67
N LEU A 95 6.54 -2.57 -4.43
CA LEU A 95 6.73 -3.94 -4.94
C LEU A 95 5.68 -4.27 -6.00
N THR A 96 5.95 -5.31 -6.79
CA THR A 96 5.09 -5.71 -7.91
C THR A 96 3.74 -6.26 -7.45
N ASP A 97 3.72 -6.98 -6.34
CA ASP A 97 2.55 -7.67 -5.83
C ASP A 97 2.66 -7.96 -4.33
N ALA A 98 1.56 -8.44 -3.73
CA ALA A 98 1.50 -8.77 -2.32
C ALA A 98 2.35 -10.00 -1.94
N ASP A 99 2.69 -10.88 -2.87
CA ASP A 99 3.52 -12.04 -2.58
C ASP A 99 5.00 -11.65 -2.55
N ALA A 100 5.44 -10.71 -3.39
CA ALA A 100 6.73 -10.05 -3.27
C ALA A 100 6.88 -9.34 -1.91
N VAL A 101 5.82 -8.67 -1.42
CA VAL A 101 5.81 -8.07 -0.07
C VAL A 101 5.99 -9.12 1.01
N LYS A 102 5.40 -10.31 0.85
CA LYS A 102 5.65 -11.40 1.79
C LYS A 102 7.08 -11.90 1.62
N GLU A 103 7.37 -12.57 0.52
CA GLU A 103 8.58 -13.36 0.38
C GLU A 103 9.85 -12.51 0.41
N GLU A 104 9.90 -11.41 -0.36
CA GLU A 104 11.12 -10.60 -0.51
C GLU A 104 11.31 -9.62 0.65
N LEU A 105 10.23 -9.04 1.19
CA LEU A 105 10.35 -8.04 2.25
C LEU A 105 10.20 -8.63 3.66
N LEU A 106 9.17 -9.44 3.91
CA LEU A 106 8.91 -9.99 5.25
C LEU A 106 9.64 -11.33 5.46
N GLY A 107 9.77 -12.15 4.42
CA GLY A 107 10.36 -13.49 4.49
C GLY A 107 11.87 -13.48 4.62
N GLU A 108 12.57 -12.72 3.77
CA GLU A 108 14.04 -12.60 3.86
C GLU A 108 14.53 -11.93 5.14
N HIS A 109 13.67 -11.15 5.80
CA HIS A 109 14.01 -10.35 6.97
C HIS A 109 13.23 -10.74 8.23
N ALA A 110 12.52 -11.87 8.23
CA ALA A 110 11.67 -12.30 9.33
C ALA A 110 12.44 -12.39 10.67
N ASP A 111 13.67 -12.90 10.62
CA ASP A 111 14.53 -13.07 11.81
C ASP A 111 15.08 -11.75 12.36
N GLU A 112 15.14 -10.68 11.55
CA GLU A 112 15.58 -9.35 11.99
C GLU A 112 14.44 -8.50 12.56
N PHE A 113 13.20 -8.84 12.24
CA PHE A 113 11.99 -8.08 12.62
C PHE A 113 11.10 -8.78 13.67
N ALA A 114 11.41 -10.03 14.03
CA ALA A 114 10.73 -10.80 15.07
C ALA A 114 11.16 -10.43 16.50
#